data_AF-A0A7X3HGC6-F1
#
_entry.id   AF-A0A7X3HGC6-F1
#
_cell.length_a   1.000
_cell.length_b   1.000
_cell.length_c   1.000
_cell.angle_alpha   90.00
_cell.angle_beta   90.00
_cell.angle_gamma   90.00
#
_symmetry.space_group_name_H-M   'P 1'
#
loop_
_entity.id
_entity.type
_entity.pdbx_description
1 polymer ?
#
loop_
_entity_poly.entity_id
_entity_poly.type
_entity_poly.pdbx_seq_one_letter_code
_entity_poly.pdbx_strand_id
1 'polypeptide(L)'
;MTMEEYPLLNDFLYEAIFIPDSITPAQKNIIASPELQIYVNQFGLLKDDFALVAEVEKKIVGAVWVRIMHVYGHIDDETPSLAIS
;
A
#
# COMPACT_ATOMS: atom_id res chain seq x y z
N MET A 1 3.68 5.64 10.85
CA MET A 1 3.91 6.44 9.64
C MET A 1 3.33 7.83 9.88
N THR A 2 4.06 8.90 9.60
CA THR A 2 3.55 10.27 9.66
C THR A 2 2.85 10.66 8.36
N MET A 3 2.10 11.77 8.36
CA MET A 3 1.39 12.22 7.16
C MET A 3 2.34 12.54 6.00
N GLU A 4 3.54 13.04 6.32
CA GLU A 4 4.59 13.34 5.35
C GLU A 4 5.14 12.06 4.69
N GLU A 5 5.01 10.92 5.36
CA GLU A 5 5.49 9.63 4.88
C GLU A 5 4.46 8.91 4.01
N TYR A 6 3.15 9.16 4.15
CA TYR A 6 2.09 8.47 3.38
C TYR A 6 2.32 8.38 1.86
N PRO A 7 2.91 9.37 1.17
CA PRO A 7 3.23 9.23 -0.25
C PRO A 7 4.13 8.02 -0.57
N LEU A 8 4.94 7.54 0.37
CA LEU A 8 5.80 6.35 0.21
C LEU A 8 4.98 5.06 0.01
N LEU A 9 3.72 5.02 0.44
CA LEU A 9 2.87 3.85 0.22
C LEU A 9 2.69 3.53 -1.27
N ASN A 10 2.79 4.53 -2.17
CA ASN A 10 2.77 4.29 -3.61
C ASN A 10 3.99 3.49 -4.10
N ASP A 11 5.17 3.75 -3.53
CA ASP A 11 6.38 3.00 -3.86
C ASP A 11 6.29 1.58 -3.29
N PHE A 12 5.85 1.42 -2.04
CA PHE A 12 5.62 0.09 -1.43
C PHE A 12 4.56 -0.73 -2.18
N LEU A 13 3.50 -0.09 -2.65
CA LEU A 13 2.48 -0.75 -3.47
C LEU A 13 3.05 -1.26 -4.80
N TYR A 14 3.94 -0.50 -5.43
CA TYR A 14 4.63 -0.94 -6.65
C TYR A 14 5.58 -2.11 -6.37
N GLU A 15 6.32 -2.06 -5.26
CA GLU A 15 7.26 -3.12 -4.85
C GLU A 15 6.55 -4.43 -4.49
N ALA A 16 5.30 -4.36 -4.02
CA ALA A 16 4.46 -5.53 -3.76
C ALA A 16 3.93 -6.24 -5.03
N ILE A 17 4.11 -5.67 -6.22
CA ILE A 17 3.68 -6.30 -7.47
C ILE A 17 4.56 -7.51 -7.76
N PHE A 18 3.96 -8.70 -7.69
CA PHE A 18 4.65 -9.93 -8.07
C PHE A 18 5.01 -9.94 -9.55
N ILE A 19 6.30 -10.08 -9.85
CA ILE A 19 6.84 -10.14 -11.21
C ILE A 19 7.56 -11.49 -11.37
N PRO A 20 7.05 -12.41 -12.21
CA PRO A 20 7.74 -13.65 -12.53
C PRO A 20 9.09 -13.38 -13.22
N ASP A 21 10.09 -14.25 -13.02
CA ASP A 21 11.47 -14.08 -13.52
C ASP A 21 11.60 -13.78 -15.03
N SER A 22 10.62 -14.22 -15.84
CA SER A 22 10.61 -14.06 -17.30
C SER A 22 9.80 -12.87 -17.80
N ILE A 23 9.27 -12.03 -16.89
CA ILE A 23 8.38 -10.91 -17.22
C ILE A 23 9.07 -9.59 -16.90
N THR A 24 9.03 -8.65 -17.84
CA THR A 24 9.50 -7.29 -17.61
C THR A 24 8.55 -6.59 -16.62
N PRO A 25 9.08 -5.92 -15.58
CA PRO A 25 8.28 -5.12 -14.66
C PRO A 25 7.40 -4.10 -15.39
N ALA A 26 6.17 -3.93 -14.92
CA ALA A 26 5.30 -2.87 -15.40
C ALA A 26 5.94 -1.49 -15.16
N GLN A 27 5.55 -0.48 -15.94
CA GLN A 27 5.99 0.88 -15.66
C GLN A 27 5.41 1.37 -14.32
N LYS A 28 6.16 2.21 -13.58
CA LYS A 28 5.70 2.78 -12.30
C LYS A 28 4.36 3.51 -12.40
N ASN A 29 3.95 4.02 -13.56
CA ASN A 29 2.64 4.64 -13.72
C ASN A 29 1.46 3.68 -13.50
N ILE A 30 1.68 2.35 -13.47
CA ILE A 30 0.62 1.37 -13.18
C ILE A 30 -0.05 1.65 -11.83
N ILE A 31 0.70 2.13 -10.82
CA ILE A 31 0.13 2.45 -9.51
C ILE A 31 -0.93 3.55 -9.58
N ALA A 32 -0.95 4.39 -10.62
CA ALA A 32 -1.98 5.41 -10.81
C ALA A 32 -3.34 4.84 -11.28
N SER A 33 -3.42 3.54 -11.58
CA SER A 33 -4.68 2.91 -11.97
C SER A 33 -5.68 2.91 -10.80
N PRO A 34 -6.99 3.08 -11.05
CA PRO A 34 -8.00 3.06 -10.00
C PRO A 34 -7.98 1.78 -9.15
N GLU A 35 -7.64 0.65 -9.77
CA GLU A 35 -7.58 -0.66 -9.13
C GLU A 35 -6.46 -0.77 -8.10
N LEU A 36 -5.35 -0.04 -8.29
CA LEU A 36 -4.24 0.02 -7.33
C LEU A 36 -4.37 1.20 -6.37
N GLN A 37 -4.93 2.33 -6.82
CA GLN A 37 -5.13 3.50 -5.97
C GLN A 37 -6.09 3.25 -4.81
N ILE A 38 -6.97 2.23 -4.87
CA ILE A 38 -7.81 1.85 -3.72
C ILE A 38 -6.99 1.55 -2.44
N TYR A 39 -5.73 1.15 -2.57
CA TYR A 39 -4.85 0.85 -1.43
C TYR A 39 -4.33 2.11 -0.73
N VAL A 40 -4.12 3.22 -1.44
CA VAL A 40 -3.28 4.34 -0.96
C VAL A 40 -3.85 5.73 -1.22
N ASN A 41 -4.90 5.85 -2.04
CA ASN A 41 -5.50 7.13 -2.34
C ASN A 41 -6.04 7.78 -1.07
N GLN A 42 -5.66 9.04 -0.87
CA GLN A 42 -6.03 9.88 0.28
C GLN A 42 -5.82 9.18 1.64
N PHE A 43 -4.78 8.35 1.74
CA PHE A 43 -4.49 7.59 2.96
C PHE A 43 -4.34 8.51 4.17
N GLY A 44 -4.95 8.11 5.29
CA GLY A 44 -5.01 8.86 6.54
C GLY A 44 -6.25 9.76 6.66
N LEU A 45 -7.10 9.84 5.64
CA LEU A 45 -8.40 10.53 5.72
C LEU A 45 -9.53 9.60 6.19
N LEU A 46 -9.39 8.29 6.02
CA LEU A 46 -10.39 7.32 6.50
C LEU A 46 -10.08 6.89 7.94
N LYS A 47 -11.12 6.60 8.71
CA LYS A 47 -11.02 6.19 10.13
C LYS A 47 -10.27 4.85 10.31
N ASP A 48 -10.22 4.06 9.27
CA ASP A 48 -9.68 2.71 9.19
C ASP A 48 -8.30 2.65 8.52
N ASP A 49 -7.75 3.80 8.11
CA ASP A 49 -6.39 3.90 7.60
C ASP A 49 -5.40 3.87 8.78
N PHE A 50 -4.63 2.79 8.89
CA PHE A 50 -3.52 2.70 9.84
C PHE A 50 -2.26 2.18 9.15
N ALA A 51 -1.10 2.77 9.47
CA ALA A 51 0.17 2.36 8.90
C ALA A 51 1.34 2.46 9.88
N LEU A 52 2.18 1.44 9.86
CA LEU A 52 3.47 1.40 10.56
C LEU A 52 4.59 1.26 9.53
N VAL A 53 5.76 1.78 9.90
CA VAL A 53 6.98 1.66 9.10
C VAL A 53 8.04 0.91 9.89
N ALA A 54 8.82 0.10 9.19
CA ALA A 54 10.08 -0.41 9.71
C ALA A 54 11.18 0.60 9.39
N GLU A 55 11.90 1.06 10.40
CA GLU A 55 13.00 2.01 10.25
C GLU A 55 14.31 1.40 10.75
N VAL A 56 15.37 1.51 9.94
CA VAL A 56 16.75 1.14 10.28
C VAL A 56 17.64 2.33 9.96
N GLU A 57 18.42 2.79 10.95
CA GLU A 57 19.35 3.92 10.77
C GLU A 57 18.70 5.17 10.15
N LYS A 58 17.48 5.53 10.60
CA LYS A 58 16.69 6.66 10.06
C LYS A 58 16.23 6.51 8.61
N LYS A 59 16.29 5.29 8.06
CA LYS A 59 15.77 4.96 6.74
C LYS A 59 14.56 4.04 6.90
N ILE A 60 13.46 4.41 6.27
CA ILE A 60 12.30 3.53 6.13
C ILE A 60 12.68 2.39 5.17
N VAL A 61 12.54 1.15 5.63
CA VAL A 61 12.92 -0.07 4.89
C VAL A 61 11.74 -1.01 4.61
N GLY A 62 10.55 -0.67 5.11
CA GLY A 62 9.34 -1.44 4.89
C GLY A 62 8.13 -0.74 5.49
N ALA A 63 6.94 -1.14 5.07
CA ALA A 63 5.67 -0.63 5.59
C ALA A 63 4.63 -1.74 5.69
N VAL A 64 3.79 -1.63 6.72
CA VAL A 64 2.54 -2.38 6.82
C VAL A 64 1.41 -1.38 6.97
N TRP A 65 0.37 -1.52 6.17
CA TRP A 65 -0.79 -0.65 6.21
C TRP A 65 -2.08 -1.43 6.04
N VAL A 66 -3.14 -0.89 6.62
CA VAL A 66 -4.47 -1.48 6.61
C VAL A 66 -5.49 -0.40 6.26
N ARG A 67 -6.55 -0.83 5.57
CA ARG A 67 -7.79 -0.07 5.36
C ARG A 67 -8.92 -1.01 4.95
N ILE A 68 -10.16 -0.59 5.15
CA ILE A 68 -11.34 -1.27 4.63
C ILE A 68 -11.46 -0.93 3.15
N MET A 69 -11.41 -1.96 2.32
CA MET A 69 -11.47 -1.82 0.87
C MET A 69 -12.17 -3.03 0.26
N HIS A 70 -12.95 -2.79 -0.79
CA HIS A 70 -13.74 -3.81 -1.48
C HIS A 70 -12.88 -4.51 -2.55
N VAL A 71 -11.84 -5.18 -2.09
CA VAL A 71 -10.91 -5.96 -2.92
C VAL A 71 -11.20 -7.45 -2.82
N TYR A 72 -10.49 -8.26 -3.62
CA TYR A 72 -10.53 -9.71 -3.46
C TYR A 72 -10.12 -10.11 -2.03
N GLY A 73 -10.96 -10.88 -1.34
CA GLY A 73 -10.77 -11.22 0.07
C GLY A 73 -11.49 -10.32 1.07
N HIS A 74 -12.19 -9.28 0.61
CA HIS A 74 -13.10 -8.51 1.46
C HIS A 74 -14.21 -9.40 2.03
N ILE A 75 -14.40 -9.34 3.36
CA ILE A 75 -15.40 -10.15 4.08
C ILE A 75 -16.56 -9.30 4.63
N ASP A 76 -16.27 -8.10 5.14
CA ASP A 76 -17.24 -7.16 5.72
C ASP A 76 -16.64 -5.75 5.86
N ASP A 77 -17.49 -4.77 6.16
CA ASP A 77 -17.12 -3.36 6.34
C ASP A 77 -16.57 -3.05 7.76
N GLU A 78 -16.06 -4.05 8.49
CA GLU A 78 -15.43 -3.91 9.81
C GLU A 78 -14.01 -4.48 9.84
N THR A 79 -13.67 -5.36 8.89
CA THR A 79 -12.38 -6.04 8.81
C THR A 79 -11.50 -5.41 7.73
N PRO A 80 -10.41 -4.71 8.11
CA PRO A 80 -9.55 -4.08 7.12
C PRO A 80 -8.69 -5.11 6.39
N SER A 81 -8.42 -4.83 5.12
CA SER A 81 -7.42 -5.57 4.34
C SER A 81 -6.02 -5.10 4.69
N LEU A 82 -5.09 -6.04 4.82
CA LEU A 82 -3.70 -5.78 5.19
C LEU A 82 -2.78 -5.90 3.98
N ALA A 83 -1.93 -4.90 3.80
CA ALA A 83 -0.83 -4.91 2.85
C ALA A 83 0.50 -4.70 3.59
N ILE A 84 1.54 -5.38 3.13
CA ILE A 84 2.88 -5.32 3.69
C ILE A 84 3.90 -5.42 2.55
N SER A 85 4.93 -4.58 2.60
CA SER A 85 6.05 -4.59 1.67
C SER A 85 7.34 -4.18 2.38
#